data_AF-A0A6M2CYU6-F1
#
_entry.id   AF-A0A6M2CYU6-F1
#
_cell.length_a   1.000
_cell.length_b   1.000
_cell.length_c   1.000
_cell.angle_alpha   90.00
_cell.angle_beta   90.00
_cell.angle_gamma   90.00
#
_symmetry.space_group_name_H-M   'P 1'
#
loop_
_entity.id
_entity.type
_entity.pdbx_description
1 polymer ?
#
loop_
_entity_poly.entity_id
_entity_poly.type
_entity_poly.pdbx_seq_one_letter_code
_entity_poly.pdbx_strand_id
1 'polypeptide(L)'
;QHKHLEGEVQKCKELLPDLSGKKEKLAALSIRYGLRCAREVDPDISLPDIKERRCKNDDPQDFPRKFYQCWNRLLDTDALLTRVGFSGDELDRFRGAAKCVNNVIE
;
A
#
# COMPACT_ATOMS: atom_id res chain seq x y z
N GLN A 1 -7.95 -8.24 -11.00
CA GLN A 1 -6.69 -8.99 -11.12
C GLN A 1 -6.27 -9.34 -9.69
N HIS A 2 -5.83 -10.57 -9.42
CA HIS A 2 -5.89 -11.27 -8.11
C HIS A 2 -7.29 -11.74 -7.66
N LYS A 3 -8.18 -12.14 -8.59
CA LYS A 3 -9.51 -12.67 -8.22
C LYS A 3 -9.44 -13.83 -7.22
N HIS A 4 -8.38 -14.64 -7.27
CA HIS A 4 -8.16 -15.75 -6.34
C HIS A 4 -7.77 -15.30 -4.93
N LEU A 5 -7.20 -14.09 -4.77
CA LEU A 5 -6.83 -13.50 -3.47
C LEU A 5 -7.93 -12.60 -2.90
N GLU A 6 -9.05 -12.41 -3.61
CA GLU A 6 -10.13 -11.51 -3.18
C GLU A 6 -10.64 -11.86 -1.78
N GLY A 7 -10.72 -13.15 -1.43
CA GLY A 7 -11.13 -13.59 -0.10
C GLY A 7 -10.15 -13.18 1.01
N GLU A 8 -8.84 -13.32 0.78
CA GLU A 8 -7.81 -12.96 1.77
C GLU A 8 -7.67 -11.45 1.89
N VAL A 9 -7.68 -10.75 0.76
CA VAL A 9 -7.71 -9.28 0.73
C VAL A 9 -8.94 -8.75 1.46
N GLN A 10 -10.11 -9.39 1.31
CA GLN A 10 -11.32 -8.96 2.01
C GLN A 10 -11.19 -9.12 3.53
N LYS A 11 -10.63 -10.24 4.02
CA LYS A 11 -10.35 -10.43 5.45
C LYS A 11 -9.42 -9.34 6.00
N CYS A 12 -8.39 -8.94 5.26
CA CYS A 12 -7.54 -7.83 5.68
C CYS A 12 -8.30 -6.50 5.75
N LYS A 13 -9.21 -6.25 4.80
CA LYS A 13 -10.01 -5.02 4.75
C LYS A 13 -11.04 -4.92 5.86
N GLU A 14 -11.52 -6.03 6.42
CA GLU A 14 -12.40 -6.05 7.59
C GLU A 14 -11.76 -5.43 8.84
N LEU A 15 -10.42 -5.35 8.88
CA LEU A 15 -9.66 -4.70 9.95
C LEU A 15 -9.59 -3.17 9.79
N LEU A 16 -10.02 -2.61 8.65
CA LEU A 16 -9.94 -1.18 8.41
C LEU A 16 -10.82 -0.39 9.39
N PRO A 17 -10.32 0.72 9.94
CA PRO A 17 -11.16 1.66 10.69
C PRO A 17 -12.12 2.40 9.75
N ASP A 18 -13.01 3.19 10.32
CA ASP A 18 -13.87 4.09 9.54
C ASP A 18 -13.04 5.13 8.77
N LEU A 19 -13.07 5.04 7.45
CA LEU A 19 -12.33 5.93 6.55
C LEU A 19 -13.16 7.17 6.14
N SER A 20 -14.36 7.34 6.70
CA SER A 20 -15.24 8.48 6.42
C SER A 20 -14.51 9.80 6.71
N GLY A 21 -14.57 10.74 5.75
CA GLY A 21 -13.84 12.01 5.82
C GLY A 21 -12.33 11.92 5.55
N LYS A 22 -11.75 10.73 5.38
CA LYS A 22 -10.30 10.54 5.13
C LYS A 22 -9.97 10.03 3.72
N LYS A 23 -10.97 9.62 2.93
CA LYS A 23 -10.81 8.95 1.62
C LYS A 23 -9.93 9.71 0.62
N GLU A 24 -10.15 11.01 0.44
CA GLU A 24 -9.38 11.82 -0.53
C GLU A 24 -7.92 11.97 -0.10
N LYS A 25 -7.70 12.25 1.18
CA LYS A 25 -6.35 12.37 1.77
C LYS A 25 -5.61 11.03 1.71
N LEU A 26 -6.31 9.92 1.93
CA LEU A 26 -5.77 8.57 1.78
C LEU A 26 -5.40 8.24 0.33
N ALA A 27 -6.22 8.65 -0.64
CA ALA A 27 -5.91 8.45 -2.05
C ALA A 27 -4.62 9.20 -2.43
N ALA A 28 -4.49 10.46 -2.03
CA ALA A 28 -3.27 11.25 -2.24
C ALA A 28 -2.05 10.63 -1.55
N LEU A 29 -2.20 10.15 -0.31
CA LEU A 29 -1.13 9.46 0.42
C LEU A 29 -0.70 8.16 -0.29
N SER A 30 -1.66 7.38 -0.75
CA SER A 30 -1.41 6.11 -1.44
C SER A 30 -0.67 6.32 -2.76
N ILE A 31 -1.00 7.39 -3.51
CA ILE A 31 -0.25 7.79 -4.71
C ILE A 31 1.17 8.18 -4.34
N ARG A 32 1.35 8.97 -3.26
CA ARG A 32 2.68 9.39 -2.80
C ARG A 32 3.55 8.20 -2.38
N TYR A 33 3.00 7.26 -1.62
CA TYR A 33 3.72 6.06 -1.19
C TYR A 33 4.04 5.18 -2.40
N GLY A 34 3.07 4.96 -3.28
CA GLY A 34 3.27 4.19 -4.51
C GLY A 34 4.38 4.79 -5.38
N LEU A 35 4.37 6.10 -5.62
CA LEU A 35 5.45 6.76 -6.38
C LEU A 35 6.81 6.65 -5.70
N ARG A 36 6.87 6.86 -4.37
CA ARG A 36 8.14 6.77 -3.63
C ARG A 36 8.72 5.36 -3.70
N CYS A 37 7.90 4.36 -3.44
CA CYS A 37 8.35 2.96 -3.43
C CYS A 37 8.66 2.43 -4.81
N ALA A 38 7.91 2.84 -5.83
CA ALA A 38 8.24 2.51 -7.21
C ALA A 38 9.61 3.06 -7.61
N ARG A 39 9.89 4.32 -7.28
CA ARG A 39 11.16 4.99 -7.59
C ARG A 39 12.34 4.49 -6.77
N GLU A 40 12.09 3.83 -5.64
CA GLU A 40 13.13 3.12 -4.88
C GLU A 40 13.61 1.86 -5.64
N VAL A 41 12.76 1.25 -6.45
CA VAL A 41 13.09 0.08 -7.28
C VAL A 41 13.59 0.50 -8.66
N ASP A 42 12.87 1.41 -9.30
CA ASP A 42 13.15 1.93 -10.65
C ASP A 42 12.93 3.45 -10.67
N PRO A 43 14.02 4.25 -10.60
CA PRO A 43 13.93 5.71 -10.51
C PRO A 43 13.17 6.40 -11.65
N ASP A 44 13.18 5.80 -12.85
CA ASP A 44 12.64 6.39 -14.07
C ASP A 44 11.24 5.85 -14.43
N ILE A 45 10.67 5.00 -13.55
CA ILE A 45 9.39 4.34 -13.81
C ILE A 45 8.22 5.32 -14.00
N SER A 46 7.42 5.05 -15.03
CA SER A 46 6.22 5.83 -15.32
C SER A 46 5.01 5.36 -14.47
N LEU A 47 4.02 6.24 -14.26
CA LEU A 47 2.79 5.88 -13.54
C LEU A 47 2.04 4.66 -14.12
N PRO A 48 1.91 4.51 -15.45
CA PRO A 48 1.38 3.29 -16.06
C PRO A 48 2.19 2.05 -15.69
N ASP A 49 3.51 2.11 -15.80
CA ASP A 49 4.40 0.96 -15.55
C ASP A 49 4.33 0.50 -14.10
N ILE A 50 4.14 1.42 -13.14
CA ILE A 50 3.90 1.06 -11.74
C ILE A 50 2.69 0.13 -11.62
N LYS A 51 1.59 0.42 -12.32
CA LYS A 51 0.37 -0.40 -12.22
C LYS A 51 0.58 -1.79 -12.80
N GLU A 52 1.33 -1.90 -13.89
CA GLU A 52 1.61 -3.18 -14.55
C GLU A 52 2.60 -4.03 -13.74
N ARG A 53 3.73 -3.43 -13.37
CA ARG A 53 4.84 -4.14 -12.71
C ARG A 53 4.51 -4.60 -11.31
N ARG A 54 3.61 -3.92 -10.60
CA ARG A 54 3.11 -4.37 -9.28
C ARG A 54 2.41 -5.73 -9.30
N CYS A 55 1.99 -6.20 -10.46
CA CYS A 55 1.25 -7.45 -10.64
C CYS A 55 2.09 -8.54 -11.35
N LYS A 56 3.35 -8.23 -11.67
CA LYS A 56 4.21 -9.09 -12.47
C LYS A 56 5.17 -9.87 -11.57
N ASN A 57 4.75 -11.07 -11.17
CA ASN A 57 5.53 -11.92 -10.25
C ASN A 57 6.88 -12.37 -10.84
N ASP A 58 7.03 -12.34 -12.16
CA ASP A 58 8.27 -12.63 -12.88
C ASP A 58 9.03 -11.35 -13.29
N ASP A 59 8.77 -10.21 -12.63
CA ASP A 59 9.53 -8.98 -12.88
C ASP A 59 11.02 -9.19 -12.58
N PRO A 60 11.92 -8.89 -13.52
CA PRO A 60 13.35 -9.17 -13.36
C PRO A 60 14.02 -8.37 -12.24
N GLN A 61 13.42 -7.25 -11.82
CA GLN A 61 13.91 -6.46 -10.69
C GLN A 61 13.23 -6.82 -9.38
N ASP A 62 12.32 -7.80 -9.41
CA ASP A 62 11.52 -8.24 -8.26
C ASP A 62 10.68 -7.06 -7.72
N PHE A 63 10.06 -6.36 -8.67
CA PHE A 63 9.37 -5.10 -8.42
C PHE A 63 8.20 -5.21 -7.44
N PRO A 64 7.23 -6.14 -7.57
CA PRO A 64 6.12 -6.25 -6.63
C PRO A 64 6.60 -6.36 -5.18
N ARG A 65 7.55 -7.27 -4.95
CA ARG A 65 8.06 -7.57 -3.62
C ARG A 65 8.72 -6.36 -2.97
N LYS A 66 9.70 -5.76 -3.65
CA LYS A 66 10.40 -4.56 -3.14
C LYS A 66 9.46 -3.38 -2.96
N PHE A 67 8.49 -3.22 -3.85
CA PHE A 67 7.47 -2.18 -3.78
C PHE A 67 6.61 -2.30 -2.51
N TYR A 68 6.03 -3.49 -2.24
CA TYR A 68 5.19 -3.72 -1.07
C TYR A 68 5.99 -3.70 0.25
N GLN A 69 7.24 -4.16 0.23
CA GLN A 69 8.15 -4.02 1.37
C GLN A 69 8.49 -2.57 1.70
N CYS A 70 8.73 -1.73 0.69
CA CYS A 70 8.87 -0.29 0.90
C CYS A 70 7.58 0.32 1.47
N TRP A 71 6.42 -0.06 0.93
CA TRP A 71 5.14 0.47 1.41
C TRP A 71 4.90 0.12 2.88
N ASN A 72 5.18 -1.13 3.28
CA ASN A 72 5.10 -1.58 4.67
C ASN A 72 6.02 -0.77 5.59
N ARG A 73 7.26 -0.47 5.16
CA ARG A 73 8.16 0.42 5.90
C ARG A 73 7.58 1.83 6.07
N LEU A 74 7.00 2.40 5.01
CA LEU A 74 6.37 3.73 5.09
C LEU A 74 5.18 3.76 6.04
N LEU A 75 4.39 2.70 6.13
CA LEU A 75 3.27 2.62 7.08
C LEU A 75 3.75 2.76 8.54
N ASP A 76 4.93 2.23 8.87
CA ASP A 76 5.50 2.33 10.22
C ASP A 76 6.10 3.69 10.53
N THR A 77 6.88 4.22 9.59
CA THR A 77 7.76 5.37 9.86
C THR A 77 7.17 6.72 9.50
N ASP A 78 6.19 6.76 8.60
CA ASP A 78 5.74 8.02 8.02
C ASP A 78 4.58 8.64 8.83
N ALA A 79 4.86 9.82 9.41
CA ALA A 79 3.91 10.61 10.17
C ALA A 79 2.80 11.25 9.31
N LEU A 80 2.80 11.06 7.98
CA LEU A 80 1.71 11.56 7.14
C LEU A 80 0.37 10.91 7.49
N LEU A 81 0.34 9.68 8.00
CA LEU A 81 -0.91 9.05 8.43
C LEU A 81 -1.58 9.82 9.58
N THR A 82 -0.79 10.36 10.52
CA THR A 82 -1.36 11.20 11.59
C THR A 82 -1.86 12.53 11.05
N ARG A 83 -1.24 13.09 10.00
CA ARG A 83 -1.74 14.29 9.30
C ARG A 83 -3.01 14.05 8.49
N VAL A 84 -3.24 12.82 8.02
CA VAL A 84 -4.51 12.40 7.42
C VAL A 84 -5.63 12.36 8.47
N GLY A 85 -5.27 12.29 9.75
CA GLY A 85 -6.20 12.32 10.88
C GLY A 85 -6.33 10.97 11.60
N PHE A 86 -5.42 10.02 11.33
CA PHE A 86 -5.36 8.77 12.10
C PHE A 86 -4.64 8.98 13.44
N SER A 87 -5.16 8.37 14.51
CA SER A 87 -4.49 8.39 15.81
C SER A 87 -4.87 7.17 16.65
N GLY A 88 -4.02 6.80 17.61
CA GLY A 88 -4.24 5.67 18.52
C GLY A 88 -4.59 4.36 17.79
N ASP A 89 -5.57 3.64 18.33
CA ASP A 89 -6.07 2.37 17.79
C ASP A 89 -6.51 2.45 16.32
N GLU A 90 -6.99 3.61 15.86
CA GLU A 90 -7.40 3.81 14.47
C GLU A 90 -6.19 3.70 13.53
N LEU A 91 -5.08 4.31 13.92
CA LEU A 91 -3.83 4.27 13.16
C LEU A 91 -3.28 2.84 13.12
N ASP A 92 -3.33 2.12 14.24
CA ASP A 92 -2.80 0.76 14.34
C ASP A 92 -3.64 -0.23 13.52
N ARG A 93 -4.98 -0.09 13.55
CA ARG A 93 -5.88 -0.87 12.70
C ARG A 93 -5.65 -0.59 11.22
N PHE A 94 -5.50 0.68 10.83
CA PHE A 94 -5.21 1.04 9.45
C PHE A 94 -3.89 0.43 8.97
N ARG A 95 -2.83 0.58 9.77
CA ARG A 95 -1.51 0.00 9.48
C ARG A 95 -1.58 -1.52 9.34
N GLY A 96 -2.24 -2.18 10.29
CA GLY A 96 -2.42 -3.64 10.28
C GLY A 96 -3.16 -4.12 9.03
N ALA A 97 -4.29 -3.49 8.70
CA ALA A 97 -5.06 -3.82 7.51
C ALA A 97 -4.26 -3.61 6.22
N ALA A 98 -3.59 -2.47 6.08
CA ALA A 98 -2.80 -2.15 4.89
C ALA A 98 -1.61 -3.11 4.71
N LYS A 99 -0.90 -3.45 5.79
CA LYS A 99 0.19 -4.44 5.76
C LYS A 99 -0.31 -5.83 5.43
N CYS A 100 -1.45 -6.24 6.01
CA CYS A 100 -2.08 -7.52 5.69
C CYS A 100 -2.36 -7.63 4.19
N VAL A 101 -2.95 -6.60 3.59
CA VAL A 101 -3.20 -6.56 2.13
C VAL A 101 -1.89 -6.63 1.34
N ASN A 102 -0.88 -5.84 1.72
CA ASN A 102 0.40 -5.84 1.03
C ASN A 102 1.08 -7.22 1.07
N ASN A 103 1.06 -7.90 2.21
CA ASN A 103 1.65 -9.23 2.38
C ASN A 103 0.88 -10.35 1.66
N VAL A 104 -0.40 -10.16 1.39
CA VAL A 104 -1.19 -11.10 0.58
C VAL A 104 -0.86 -10.95 -0.92
N ILE A 105 -0.49 -9.73 -1.35
CA ILE A 105 -0.26 -9.41 -2.77
C ILE A 105 1.21 -9.49 -3.17
N GLU A 106 2.14 -9.31 -2.21
CA GLU A 106 3.58 -9.58 -2.34
C GLU A 106 3.88 -11.04 -2.72
#